data_AF-A0A7G2SBX5-F1
#
_entry.id   AF-A0A7G2SBX5-F1
#
_cell.length_a   1.000
_cell.length_b   1.000
_cell.length_c   1.000
_cell.angle_alpha   90.00
_cell.angle_beta   90.00
_cell.angle_gamma   90.00
#
_symmetry.space_group_name_H-M   'P 1'
#
loop_
_entity.id
_entity.type
_entity.pdbx_description
1 polymer ?
#
loop_
_entity_poly.entity_id
_entity_poly.type
_entity_poly.pdbx_seq_one_letter_code
_entity_poly.pdbx_strand_id
1 'polypeptide(L)'
;MIWDERLPGGHHWLGRLPKGAVLHITSLGAHANLSLYLVNAAEKLERFNMPDSLKAQHTAFLSQGYVLYSDMGRVMASMVHDDHGWNDVLCGSSTTEQIEQYYGLQTF
;
A
#
# COMPACT_ATOMS: atom_id res chain seq x y z
N MET A 1 1.37 15.53 -14.21
CA MET A 1 2.16 15.10 -13.04
C MET A 1 2.03 16.18 -11.98
N ILE A 2 1.56 15.85 -10.76
CA ILE A 2 1.28 16.85 -9.71
C ILE A 2 2.55 17.12 -8.89
N TRP A 3 3.26 16.07 -8.48
CA TRP A 3 4.60 16.12 -7.89
C TRP A 3 5.30 14.78 -8.12
N ASP A 4 6.58 14.71 -7.78
CA ASP A 4 7.42 13.51 -7.75
C ASP A 4 8.26 13.54 -6.47
N GLU A 5 8.46 12.40 -5.82
CA GLU A 5 9.21 12.28 -4.57
C GLU A 5 9.95 10.94 -4.55
N ARG A 6 11.23 10.95 -4.17
CA ARG A 6 12.04 9.73 -4.04
C ARG A 6 12.04 9.28 -2.59
N LEU A 7 11.47 8.10 -2.32
CA LEU A 7 11.51 7.47 -1.00
C LEU A 7 12.76 6.61 -0.82
N PRO A 8 13.72 6.97 0.07
CA PRO A 8 14.85 6.10 0.39
C PRO A 8 14.41 4.85 1.16
N GLY A 9 15.25 3.82 1.20
CA GLY A 9 15.01 2.62 2.03
C GLY A 9 14.83 3.00 3.50
N GLY A 10 13.94 2.32 4.23
CA GLY A 10 13.66 2.60 5.65
C GLY A 10 12.80 3.84 5.93
N HIS A 11 12.53 4.65 4.91
CA HIS A 11 11.79 5.89 5.08
C HIS A 11 10.28 5.68 4.89
N HIS A 12 9.51 6.62 5.44
CA HIS A 12 8.07 6.68 5.24
C HIS A 12 7.71 8.02 4.58
N TRP A 13 6.65 7.99 3.79
CA TRP A 13 6.05 9.19 3.24
C TRP A 13 4.56 9.20 3.60
N LEU A 14 4.06 10.38 3.92
CA LEU A 14 2.64 10.62 4.17
C LEU A 14 2.19 11.83 3.37
N GLY A 15 1.09 11.66 2.64
CA GLY A 15 0.52 12.74 1.84
C GLY A 15 -0.98 12.59 1.67
N ARG A 16 -1.63 13.70 1.37
CA ARG A 16 -3.06 13.73 1.02
C ARG A 16 -3.22 13.65 -0.49
N LEU A 17 -3.89 12.61 -0.96
CA LEU A 17 -4.22 12.46 -2.38
C LEU A 17 -5.62 13.05 -2.64
N PRO A 18 -5.76 13.99 -3.59
CA PRO A 18 -7.09 14.46 -3.99
C PRO A 18 -7.83 13.36 -4.76
N LYS A 19 -9.16 13.37 -4.70
CA LYS A 19 -10.00 12.42 -5.43
C LYS A 19 -9.70 12.51 -6.93
N GLY A 20 -9.51 11.36 -7.57
CA GLY A 20 -9.20 11.25 -9.00
C GLY A 20 -7.72 11.40 -9.35
N ALA A 21 -6.84 11.66 -8.37
CA ALA A 21 -5.41 11.57 -8.59
C ALA A 21 -4.96 10.10 -8.69
N VAL A 22 -3.90 9.87 -9.44
CA VAL A 22 -3.23 8.58 -9.56
C VAL A 22 -1.90 8.67 -8.82
N LEU A 23 -1.70 7.77 -7.86
CA LEU A 23 -0.39 7.54 -7.25
C LEU A 23 0.32 6.48 -8.08
N HIS A 24 1.45 6.84 -8.69
CA HIS A 24 2.33 5.91 -9.37
C HIS A 24 3.52 5.61 -8.47
N ILE A 25 3.79 4.32 -8.25
CA ILE A 25 4.89 3.84 -7.44
C ILE A 25 5.80 3.03 -8.35
N THR A 26 7.07 3.43 -8.43
CA THR A 26 8.06 2.77 -9.26
C THR A 26 9.20 2.26 -8.38
N SER A 27 9.48 0.97 -8.46
CA SER A 27 10.67 0.41 -7.81
C SER A 27 11.93 0.89 -8.53
N LEU A 28 12.86 1.48 -7.77
CA LEU A 28 14.15 1.95 -8.29
C LEU A 28 15.29 0.93 -8.07
N GLY A 29 15.03 -0.17 -7.38
CA GLY A 29 16.03 -1.17 -7.01
C GLY A 29 15.51 -2.59 -7.10
N ALA A 30 16.42 -3.56 -7.16
CA ALA A 30 16.04 -4.97 -7.10
C ALA A 30 15.41 -5.29 -5.74
N HIS A 31 14.34 -6.09 -5.75
CA HIS A 31 13.65 -6.57 -4.54
C HIS A 31 13.15 -5.46 -3.59
N ALA A 32 12.91 -4.24 -4.08
CA ALA A 32 12.27 -3.20 -3.27
C ALA A 32 10.83 -3.61 -2.94
N ASN A 33 10.44 -3.41 -1.68
CA ASN A 33 9.08 -3.59 -1.21
C ASN A 33 8.56 -2.28 -0.59
N LEU A 34 7.25 -2.22 -0.41
CA LEU A 34 6.55 -1.07 0.14
C LEU A 34 5.37 -1.59 0.94
N SER A 35 5.11 -0.98 2.09
CA SER A 35 3.84 -1.10 2.79
C SER A 35 3.00 0.14 2.55
N LEU A 36 1.73 -0.05 2.19
CA LEU A 36 0.77 1.03 2.00
C LEU A 36 -0.27 1.02 3.12
N TYR A 37 -0.56 2.20 3.67
CA TYR A 37 -1.67 2.39 4.60
C TYR A 37 -2.52 3.57 4.15
N LEU A 38 -3.83 3.37 4.04
CA LEU A 38 -4.78 4.40 3.59
C LEU A 38 -5.77 4.74 4.70
N VAL A 39 -5.98 6.04 4.88
CA VAL A 39 -7.00 6.61 5.78
C VAL A 39 -7.75 7.70 5.05
N ASN A 40 -9.02 7.89 5.40
CA ASN A 40 -9.75 9.05 4.94
C ASN A 40 -9.17 10.30 5.64
N ALA A 41 -8.63 11.23 4.84
CA ALA A 41 -7.99 12.43 5.35
C ALA A 41 -8.94 13.38 6.12
N ALA A 42 -10.26 13.28 5.88
CA ALA A 42 -11.28 14.07 6.59
C ALA A 42 -11.85 13.34 7.82
N GLU A 43 -11.77 12.01 7.86
CA GLU A 43 -12.26 11.17 8.95
C GLU A 43 -11.25 10.05 9.22
N LYS A 44 -10.34 10.28 10.16
CA LYS A 44 -9.18 9.39 10.36
C LYS A 44 -9.55 8.03 10.95
N LEU A 45 -10.77 7.88 11.47
CA LEU A 45 -11.27 6.59 11.93
C LEU A 45 -11.67 5.69 10.76
N GLU A 46 -12.00 6.26 9.59
CA GLU A 46 -12.26 5.48 8.37
C GLU A 46 -10.93 5.13 7.70
N ARG A 47 -10.61 3.84 7.65
CA ARG A 47 -9.32 3.33 7.19
C ARG A 47 -9.47 2.12 6.29
N PHE A 48 -8.42 1.81 5.54
CA PHE A 48 -8.34 0.60 4.73
C PHE A 48 -8.71 -0.65 5.54
N ASN A 49 -9.55 -1.48 4.94
CA ASN A 49 -10.01 -2.74 5.49
C ASN A 49 -9.65 -3.88 4.52
N MET A 50 -8.65 -4.66 4.92
CA MET A 50 -8.20 -5.85 4.17
C MET A 50 -9.32 -6.89 4.02
N PRO A 51 -10.00 -7.36 5.10
CA PRO A 51 -11.05 -8.37 4.98
C PRO A 51 -12.14 -8.02 3.97
N ASP A 52 -12.64 -6.79 3.99
CA ASP A 52 -13.71 -6.33 3.11
C ASP A 52 -13.22 -6.24 1.66
N SER A 53 -11.97 -5.81 1.46
CA SER A 53 -11.34 -5.76 0.14
C SER A 53 -11.19 -7.16 -0.47
N LEU A 54 -10.80 -8.15 0.31
CA LEU A 54 -10.62 -9.52 -0.18
C LEU A 54 -11.95 -10.24 -0.37
N LYS A 55 -12.84 -10.17 0.63
CA LYS A 55 -14.11 -10.89 0.64
C LYS A 55 -15.06 -10.41 -0.45
N ALA A 56 -15.21 -9.09 -0.60
CA ALA A 56 -16.12 -8.52 -1.60
C ALA A 56 -15.70 -8.85 -3.04
N GLN A 57 -14.39 -9.07 -3.25
CA GLN A 57 -13.80 -9.30 -4.56
C GLN A 57 -13.41 -10.78 -4.79
N HIS A 58 -13.75 -11.66 -3.85
CA HIS A 58 -13.50 -13.11 -3.91
C HIS A 58 -12.04 -13.47 -4.27
N THR A 59 -11.08 -12.77 -3.64
CA THR A 59 -9.65 -12.95 -3.92
C THR A 59 -8.84 -13.06 -2.63
N ALA A 60 -7.62 -13.61 -2.72
CA ALA A 60 -6.63 -13.65 -1.65
C ALA A 60 -5.46 -12.67 -1.88
N PHE A 61 -5.49 -11.93 -2.99
CA PHE A 61 -4.45 -10.97 -3.39
C PHE A 61 -5.06 -9.84 -4.19
N LEU A 62 -4.32 -8.73 -4.33
CA LEU A 62 -4.77 -7.58 -5.11
C LEU A 62 -3.83 -7.33 -6.29
N SER A 63 -4.40 -6.77 -7.35
CA SER A 63 -3.74 -6.46 -8.63
C SER A 63 -4.63 -5.50 -9.43
N GLN A 64 -4.30 -5.26 -10.70
CA GLN A 64 -5.06 -4.40 -11.59
C GLN A 64 -6.55 -4.78 -11.63
N GLY A 65 -7.41 -3.78 -11.52
CA GLY A 65 -8.87 -3.92 -11.54
C GLY A 65 -9.52 -4.08 -10.17
N TYR A 66 -8.74 -4.39 -9.13
CA TYR A 66 -9.26 -4.47 -7.76
C TYR A 66 -9.35 -3.10 -7.08
N VAL A 67 -10.20 -3.01 -6.06
CA VAL A 67 -10.44 -1.82 -5.23
C VAL A 67 -10.05 -2.06 -3.77
N LEU A 68 -9.65 -0.99 -3.10
CA LEU A 68 -9.34 -0.96 -1.67
C LEU A 68 -10.53 -0.36 -0.93
N TYR A 69 -11.17 -1.16 -0.07
CA TYR A 69 -12.31 -0.74 0.71
C TYR A 69 -11.89 -0.17 2.06
N SER A 70 -12.70 0.76 2.57
CA SER A 70 -12.67 1.19 3.97
C SER A 70 -13.46 0.23 4.85
N ASP A 71 -13.26 0.32 6.16
CA ASP A 71 -14.07 -0.35 7.18
C ASP A 71 -15.52 0.13 7.26
N MET A 72 -15.86 1.21 6.54
CA MET A 72 -17.24 1.66 6.30
C MET A 72 -17.80 1.16 4.96
N GLY A 73 -17.09 0.27 4.26
CA GLY A 73 -17.52 -0.31 2.98
C GLY A 73 -17.42 0.63 1.78
N ARG A 74 -16.69 1.74 1.87
CA ARG A 74 -16.49 2.67 0.75
C ARG A 74 -15.22 2.35 -0.01
N VAL A 75 -15.22 2.59 -1.33
CA VAL A 75 -13.99 2.49 -2.13
C VAL A 75 -13.10 3.69 -1.84
N MET A 76 -11.89 3.42 -1.34
CA MET A 76 -10.86 4.43 -1.07
C MET A 76 -9.95 4.67 -2.28
N ALA A 77 -9.58 3.57 -2.96
CA ALA A 77 -8.71 3.60 -4.13
C ALA A 77 -8.98 2.39 -5.03
N SER A 78 -8.53 2.47 -6.28
CA SER A 78 -8.51 1.36 -7.23
C SER A 78 -7.10 1.15 -7.78
N MET A 79 -6.75 -0.11 -8.04
CA MET A 79 -5.50 -0.47 -8.70
C MET A 79 -5.70 -0.38 -10.21
N VAL A 80 -5.33 0.75 -10.80
CA VAL A 80 -5.54 1.02 -12.23
C VAL A 80 -4.52 0.33 -13.14
N HIS A 81 -3.34 0.02 -12.60
CA HIS A 81 -2.26 -0.66 -13.30
C HIS A 81 -1.38 -1.43 -12.30
N ASP A 82 -0.88 -2.59 -12.71
CA ASP A 82 0.06 -3.41 -11.93
C ASP A 82 0.92 -4.24 -12.89
N ASP A 83 2.25 -4.09 -12.78
CA ASP A 83 3.22 -4.84 -13.58
C ASP A 83 3.51 -6.25 -13.03
N HIS A 84 3.22 -6.49 -11.74
CA HIS A 84 3.62 -7.71 -11.04
C HIS A 84 2.50 -8.76 -10.97
N GLY A 85 1.25 -8.34 -11.12
CA GLY A 85 0.07 -9.20 -11.12
C GLY A 85 -0.35 -9.70 -9.73
N TRP A 86 0.42 -9.41 -8.68
CA TRP A 86 0.19 -9.95 -7.35
C TRP A 86 0.75 -9.04 -6.25
N ASN A 87 -0.15 -8.52 -5.42
CA ASN A 87 0.17 -7.70 -4.25
C ASN A 87 -0.43 -8.35 -3.01
N ASP A 88 0.45 -8.63 -2.05
CA ASP A 88 0.04 -9.18 -0.76
C ASP A 88 -0.60 -8.10 0.12
N VAL A 89 -1.66 -8.48 0.80
CA VAL A 89 -2.36 -7.67 1.79
C VAL A 89 -2.60 -8.41 3.10
N LEU A 90 -2.17 -9.67 3.18
CA LEU A 90 -2.33 -10.51 4.36
C LEU A 90 -1.19 -10.29 5.37
N CYS A 91 0.03 -10.03 4.88
CA CYS A 91 1.15 -9.76 5.77
C CYS A 91 1.10 -8.31 6.28
N GLY A 92 1.41 -8.16 7.57
CA GLY A 92 1.64 -6.85 8.17
C GLY A 92 3.00 -6.27 7.77
N SER A 93 3.24 -5.02 8.17
CA SER A 93 4.57 -4.41 8.02
C SER A 93 5.59 -5.09 8.93
N SER A 94 6.82 -5.25 8.43
CA SER A 94 7.91 -5.82 9.20
C SER A 94 8.36 -4.92 10.34
N THR A 95 8.78 -5.51 11.45
CA THR A 95 9.45 -4.79 12.56
C THR A 95 10.97 -4.87 12.43
N THR A 96 11.68 -4.01 13.16
CA THR A 96 13.14 -4.02 13.21
C THR A 96 13.69 -5.39 13.61
N GLU A 97 13.07 -6.04 14.61
CA GLU A 97 13.48 -7.35 15.10
C GLU A 97 13.29 -8.44 14.04
N GLN A 98 12.20 -8.38 13.28
CA GLN A 98 11.96 -9.31 12.17
C GLN A 98 12.97 -9.10 11.06
N ILE A 99 13.28 -7.84 10.71
CA ILE A 99 14.26 -7.52 9.68
C ILE A 99 15.64 -8.04 10.10
N GLU A 100 16.05 -7.80 11.35
CA GLU A 100 17.33 -8.28 11.87
C GLU A 100 17.40 -9.82 11.86
N GLN A 101 16.32 -10.50 12.25
CA GLN A 101 16.26 -11.96 12.30
C GLN A 101 16.36 -12.60 10.90
N TYR A 102 15.65 -12.07 9.91
CA TYR A 102 15.54 -12.69 8.58
C TYR A 102 16.54 -12.16 7.55
N TYR A 103 17.00 -10.92 7.70
CA TYR A 103 17.83 -10.21 6.73
C TYR A 103 19.09 -9.56 7.34
N GLY A 104 19.33 -9.73 8.64
CA GLY A 104 20.47 -9.14 9.35
C GLY A 104 20.30 -7.65 9.67
N LEU A 105 21.30 -7.06 10.33
CA LEU A 105 21.28 -5.65 10.71
C LEU A 105 21.23 -4.75 9.47
N GLN A 106 20.18 -3.93 9.40
CA GLN A 106 20.00 -2.92 8.36
C GLN A 106 20.14 -1.51 8.96
N THR A 107 20.72 -0.58 8.20
CA THR A 107 21.08 0.78 8.67
C THR A 107 20.50 1.90 7.81
N PHE A 108 19.51 1.57 6.97
CA PHE A 108 18.85 2.49 6.06
C PHE A 108 17.80 3.38 6.76
#